data_AF-A0A0B3S0D6-F1
#
_entry.id   AF-A0A0B3S0D6-F1
#
_cell.length_a   1.000
_cell.length_b   1.000
_cell.length_c   1.000
_cell.angle_alpha   90.00
_cell.angle_beta   90.00
_cell.angle_gamma   90.00
#
_symmetry.space_group_name_H-M   'P 1'
#
loop_
_entity.id
_entity.type
_entity.pdbx_description
1 polymer ?
#
loop_
_entity_poly.entity_id
_entity_poly.type
_entity_poly.pdbx_seq_one_letter_code
_entity_poly.pdbx_strand_id
1 'polypeptide(L)'
;MSLSPVLDISIDPEFHPCIPAALLRLGYLFPELDFAVSERGVTVRGASGSNPARLQREVSYQVYREKIFRQTLPMRQSLYTMLAG
;
A
#
# COMPACT_ATOMS: atom_id res chain seq x y z
N MET A 1 18.88 13.50 18.81
CA MET A 1 18.19 12.98 17.61
C MET A 1 16.73 12.78 17.98
N SER A 2 15.83 13.61 17.45
CA SER A 2 14.40 13.48 17.75
C SER A 2 13.90 12.19 17.08
N LEU A 3 13.34 11.28 17.87
CA LEU A 3 12.70 10.08 17.34
C LEU A 3 11.46 10.55 16.59
N SER A 4 11.52 10.60 15.25
CA SER A 4 10.31 10.76 14.44
C SER A 4 9.35 9.64 14.82
N PRO A 5 8.06 9.92 15.08
CA PRO A 5 7.13 8.89 15.46
C PRO A 5 7.02 7.87 14.34
N VAL A 6 7.03 6.61 14.76
CA VAL A 6 6.92 5.44 13.89
C VAL A 6 5.59 4.78 14.19
N LEU A 7 4.79 4.57 13.15
CA LEU A 7 3.54 3.82 13.21
C LEU A 7 3.70 2.54 12.39
N ASP A 8 3.51 1.39 13.05
CA ASP A 8 3.51 0.09 12.38
C ASP A 8 2.08 -0.37 12.10
N ILE A 9 1.80 -0.66 10.83
CA ILE A 9 0.52 -1.14 10.35
C ILE A 9 0.69 -2.60 9.94
N SER A 10 0.06 -3.49 10.71
CA SER A 10 0.05 -4.92 10.42
C SER A 10 -0.82 -5.18 9.19
N ILE A 11 -0.27 -5.95 8.26
CA ILE A 11 -0.94 -6.41 7.04
C ILE A 11 -0.79 -7.93 6.98
N ASP A 12 -1.89 -8.62 6.72
CA ASP A 12 -1.89 -10.07 6.58
C ASP A 12 -0.88 -10.51 5.49
N PRO A 13 -0.04 -11.53 5.75
CA PRO A 13 0.98 -12.01 4.81
C PRO A 13 0.47 -12.27 3.38
N GLU A 14 -0.80 -12.67 3.20
CA GLU A 14 -1.41 -12.88 1.88
C GLU A 14 -1.34 -11.61 1.01
N PHE A 15 -1.33 -10.43 1.62
CA PHE A 15 -1.33 -9.14 0.94
C PHE A 15 0.06 -8.53 0.78
N HIS A 16 1.11 -9.12 1.35
CA HIS A 16 2.47 -8.58 1.26
C HIS A 16 2.97 -8.35 -0.18
N PRO A 17 2.68 -9.21 -1.17
CA PRO A 17 3.04 -8.95 -2.56
C PRO A 17 2.45 -7.66 -3.15
N CYS A 18 1.41 -7.09 -2.52
CA CYS A 18 0.74 -5.87 -2.96
C CYS A 18 1.35 -4.60 -2.34
N ILE A 19 2.13 -4.73 -1.26
CA ILE A 19 2.64 -3.59 -0.50
C ILE A 19 3.53 -2.68 -1.35
N PRO A 20 4.52 -3.16 -2.12
CA PRO A 20 5.42 -2.26 -2.85
C PRO A 20 4.70 -1.29 -3.81
N ALA A 21 3.70 -1.77 -4.55
CA ALA A 21 2.90 -0.92 -5.43
C ALA A 21 2.01 0.06 -4.65
N ALA A 22 1.45 -0.38 -3.52
CA ALA A 22 0.68 0.50 -2.63
C ALA A 22 1.54 1.64 -2.07
N LEU A 23 2.80 1.38 -1.70
CA LEU A 23 3.71 2.41 -1.18
C LEU A 23 3.99 3.53 -2.19
N LEU A 24 4.12 3.21 -3.49
CA LEU A 24 4.30 4.21 -4.54
C LEU A 24 3.15 5.23 -4.56
N ARG A 25 1.91 4.74 -4.44
CA ARG A 25 0.72 5.61 -4.43
C ARG A 25 0.62 6.41 -3.13
N LEU A 26 0.94 5.79 -2.00
CA LEU A 26 0.90 6.42 -0.68
C LEU A 26 1.93 7.54 -0.55
N GLY A 27 3.18 7.32 -1.02
CA GLY A 27 4.21 8.35 -1.03
C GLY A 27 3.86 9.56 -1.91
N TYR A 28 3.08 9.36 -2.97
CA TYR A 28 2.52 10.47 -3.74
C TYR A 28 1.41 11.23 -3.00
N LEU A 29 0.56 10.54 -2.22
CA LEU A 29 -0.56 11.15 -1.50
C LEU A 29 -0.14 11.89 -0.23
N PHE A 30 0.91 11.39 0.43
CA PHE A 30 1.41 11.90 1.70
C PHE A 30 2.92 12.12 1.57
N PRO A 31 3.36 13.12 0.78
CA PRO A 31 4.79 13.36 0.52
C PRO A 31 5.60 13.72 1.76
N GLU A 32 4.94 14.12 2.84
CA GLU A 32 5.54 14.41 4.15
C GLU A 32 5.82 13.15 4.99
N LEU A 33 5.27 12.00 4.59
CA LEU A 33 5.41 10.73 5.29
C LEU A 33 6.35 9.79 4.52
N ASP A 34 7.14 9.04 5.26
CA ASP A 34 7.99 7.98 4.71
C ASP A 34 7.36 6.62 4.98
N PHE A 35 7.05 5.87 3.93
CA PHE A 35 6.47 4.53 4.02
C PHE A 35 7.50 3.48 3.61
N ALA A 36 7.66 2.46 4.43
CA ALA A 36 8.56 1.35 4.16
C ALA A 36 7.86 0.00 4.39
N VAL A 37 8.32 -1.03 3.69
CA VAL A 37 7.93 -2.41 3.95
C VAL A 37 8.57 -2.85 5.27
N SER A 38 7.82 -3.60 6.09
CA SER A 38 8.32 -4.25 7.29
C SER A 38 7.92 -5.72 7.31
N GLU A 39 8.49 -6.51 8.23
CA GLU A 39 8.17 -7.93 8.38
C GLU A 39 6.68 -8.19 8.63
N ARG A 40 5.96 -7.23 9.22
CA ARG A 40 4.54 -7.37 9.56
C ARG A 40 3.61 -6.60 8.63
N GLY A 41 4.13 -5.84 7.67
CA GLY A 41 3.32 -5.02 6.77
C GLY A 41 4.02 -3.73 6.38
N VAL A 42 3.55 -2.61 6.93
CA VAL A 42 4.01 -1.26 6.57
C VAL A 42 4.43 -0.48 7.80
N THR A 43 5.59 0.15 7.72
CA THR A 43 6.06 1.13 8.71
C THR A 43 5.93 2.53 8.14
N VAL A 44 5.38 3.45 8.91
CA VAL A 44 5.19 4.86 8.55
C VAL A 44 6.02 5.73 9.48
N ARG A 45 6.90 6.57 8.94
CA ARG A 45 7.71 7.54 9.68
C ARG A 45 7.25 8.97 9.38
N GLY A 46 7.40 9.85 10.37
CA GLY A 46 7.03 11.25 10.22
C GLY A 46 5.54 11.53 10.50
N ALA A 47 4.81 10.55 11.03
CA ALA A 47 3.37 10.65 11.34
C ALA A 47 3.04 11.55 12.55
N SER A 48 3.89 12.52 12.89
CA SER A 48 3.67 13.48 13.99
C SER A 48 2.42 14.30 13.70
N GLY A 49 1.36 14.12 14.50
CA GLY A 49 0.10 14.84 14.33
C GLY A 49 -0.85 14.26 13.29
N SER A 50 -0.48 13.17 12.62
CA SER A 50 -1.38 12.41 11.76
C SER A 50 -2.33 11.55 12.61
N ASN A 51 -3.57 11.37 12.16
CA ASN A 51 -4.51 10.44 12.80
C ASN A 51 -4.12 8.98 12.44
N PRO A 52 -3.70 8.14 13.40
CA PRO A 52 -3.23 6.78 13.12
C PRO A 52 -4.29 5.89 12.46
N ALA A 53 -5.55 6.01 12.88
CA ALA A 53 -6.65 5.24 12.30
C ALA A 53 -6.91 5.63 10.84
N ARG A 54 -6.73 6.91 10.49
CA ARG A 54 -6.81 7.36 9.10
C ARG A 54 -5.67 6.77 8.27
N LEU A 55 -4.43 6.81 8.76
CA LEU A 55 -3.29 6.23 8.05
C LEU A 55 -3.43 4.72 7.85
N GLN A 56 -3.85 4.00 8.89
CA GLN A 56 -4.14 2.57 8.80
C GLN A 56 -5.18 2.29 7.71
N ARG A 57 -6.28 3.05 7.67
CA ARG A 57 -7.32 2.92 6.63
C ARG A 57 -6.75 3.13 5.23
N GLU A 58 -5.96 4.17 5.02
CA GLU A 58 -5.39 4.48 3.71
C GLU A 58 -4.40 3.39 3.25
N VAL A 59 -3.55 2.89 4.15
CA VAL A 59 -2.64 1.79 3.84
C VAL A 59 -3.42 0.52 3.49
N SER A 60 -4.37 0.10 4.32
CA SER A 60 -5.19 -1.09 4.06
C SER A 60 -5.96 -0.96 2.74
N TYR A 61 -6.51 0.22 2.45
CA TYR A 61 -7.23 0.48 1.22
C TYR A 61 -6.33 0.35 -0.03
N GLN A 62 -5.15 0.96 -0.03
CA GLN A 62 -4.25 0.89 -1.18
C GLN A 62 -3.72 -0.53 -1.41
N VAL A 63 -3.39 -1.26 -0.33
CA VAL A 63 -2.97 -2.67 -0.41
C VAL A 63 -4.09 -3.55 -0.98
N TYR A 64 -5.33 -3.38 -0.51
CA TYR A 64 -6.47 -4.15 -1.01
C TYR A 64 -6.80 -3.85 -2.48
N ARG A 65 -6.70 -2.58 -2.88
CA ARG A 65 -6.88 -2.14 -4.28
C ARG A 65 -5.88 -2.81 -5.22
N GLU A 66 -4.64 -2.94 -4.79
CA GLU A 66 -3.62 -3.66 -5.58
C GLU A 66 -3.92 -5.15 -5.67
N LYS A 67 -4.42 -5.80 -4.61
CA LYS A 67 -4.88 -7.21 -4.69
C LYS A 67 -5.95 -7.38 -5.77
N ILE A 68 -6.97 -6.52 -5.79
CA ILE A 68 -8.02 -6.55 -6.82
C ILE A 68 -7.41 -6.36 -8.22
N PHE A 69 -6.49 -5.39 -8.38
CA PHE A 69 -5.82 -5.15 -9.65
C PHE A 69 -5.10 -6.41 -10.15
N ARG A 70 -4.33 -7.07 -9.27
CA ARG A 70 -3.59 -8.30 -9.59
C ARG A 70 -4.52 -9.46 -9.95
N GLN A 71 -5.59 -9.66 -9.18
CA GLN A 71 -6.56 -10.73 -9.43
C GLN A 71 -7.34 -10.54 -10.73
N THR A 72 -7.57 -9.30 -11.14
CA THR A 72 -8.29 -8.96 -12.38
C THR A 72 -7.38 -8.80 -13.60
N LEU A 73 -6.06 -8.81 -13.43
CA LEU A 73 -5.11 -8.64 -14.52
C LEU A 73 -5.21 -9.74 -15.59
N PRO A 74 -5.28 -11.04 -15.24
CA PRO A 74 -5.39 -12.11 -16.25
C PRO A 74 -6.64 -11.95 -17.12
N MET A 75 -7.79 -11.65 -16.51
CA MET A 75 -9.05 -11.44 -17.24
C MET A 75 -8.93 -10.27 -18.23
N ARG A 76 -8.33 -9.15 -17.81
CA ARG A 76 -8.12 -7.99 -18.70
C ARG A 76 -7.18 -8.32 -19.85
N GLN A 77 -6.10 -9.06 -19.58
CA GLN A 77 -5.18 -9.50 -20.63
C GLN A 77 -5.88 -10.42 -21.63
N SER A 78 -6.66 -11.40 -21.17
CA SER A 78 -7.44 -12.28 -22.06
C SER A 78 -8.42 -11.52 -22.94
N LEU A 79 -9.12 -10.53 -22.39
CA LEU A 79 -10.04 -9.68 -23.16
C LEU A 79 -9.31 -8.88 -24.23
N TYR A 80 -8.15 -8.28 -23.92
CA TYR A 80 -7.35 -7.56 -24.91
C TYR A 80 -6.81 -8.48 -26.01
N THR A 81 -6.35 -9.68 -25.65
CA THR A 81 -5.90 -10.66 -26.65
C THR A 81 -7.03 -11.09 -27.58
N MET A 82 -8.24 -11.30 -27.07
CA MET A 82 -9.41 -11.64 -27.88
C MET A 82 -9.79 -10.53 -28.87
N LEU A 83 -9.68 -9.26 -28.47
CA LEU A 83 -10.03 -8.12 -29.32
C LEU A 83 -8.94 -7.75 -30.34
N ALA A 84 -7.72 -8.24 -30.15
CA ALA A 84 -6.58 -7.94 -31.02
C ALA A 84 -6.39 -8.96 -32.18
N GLY A 85 -7.14 -10.07 -32.15
CA GLY A 85 -7.19 -11.09 -33.23
C GLY A 85 -8.42 -10.93 -34.10
#